data_AF-A0A6I7WTR8-F1
#
_entry.id   AF-A0A6I7WTR8-F1
#
_cell.length_a   1.000
_cell.length_b   1.000
_cell.length_c   1.000
_cell.angle_alpha   90.00
_cell.angle_beta   90.00
_cell.angle_gamma   90.00
#
_symmetry.space_group_name_H-M   'P 1'
#
loop_
_entity.id
_entity.type
_entity.pdbx_description
1 polymer ?
#
loop_
_entity_poly.entity_id
_entity_poly.type
_entity_poly.pdbx_seq_one_letter_code
_entity_poly.pdbx_strand_id
1 'polypeptide(L)'
;KRLSSVEVNAEASNQHEFNGARGLLNLLGRDKLSDCPARFLWLGEENEGISEDSFVTWYDSRENHPTRTEYRLYFRSNPVMELAQVNDLLIVAKRPNNEFMIIVVSEGSTIENQLLWLFNLHGNIEAKFQYHQIEEEENIQVDFAVRFILEELGIEVEEPESERLDNLLEKFNGAFPKTVIFSDFARNTISGIVPQDDPDQALLSWIEWEEKLFRRMERHIVSERLNNGFIEPEGADVEGFIKFSLSVQNRRKSRIGHALEHHVEAVFKACNVQYDRQAVTENKT
;
A
#
# COMPACT_ATOMS: atom_id res chain seq x y z
N LYS A 1 7.53 -10.01 -14.62
CA LYS A 1 7.45 -9.72 -16.08
C LYS A 1 6.51 -8.54 -16.29
N ARG A 2 6.40 -7.98 -17.50
CA ARG A 2 5.42 -6.92 -17.81
C ARG A 2 4.15 -7.51 -18.41
N LEU A 3 3.00 -6.95 -18.06
CA LEU A 3 1.73 -7.29 -18.68
C LEU A 3 1.67 -6.73 -20.11
N SER A 4 1.22 -7.57 -21.04
CA SER A 4 1.00 -7.19 -22.43
C SER A 4 -0.48 -6.89 -22.69
N SER A 5 -0.77 -6.24 -23.81
CA SER A 5 -2.15 -5.86 -24.19
C SER A 5 -3.13 -7.04 -24.22
N VAL A 6 -2.67 -8.24 -24.58
CA VAL A 6 -3.50 -9.45 -24.66
C VAL A 6 -3.83 -10.07 -23.30
N GLU A 7 -3.12 -9.67 -22.24
CA GLU A 7 -3.27 -10.20 -20.88
C GLU A 7 -4.16 -9.31 -19.99
N VAL A 8 -4.46 -8.10 -20.47
CA VAL A 8 -5.14 -7.05 -19.72
C VAL A 8 -6.46 -6.65 -20.36
N ASN A 9 -6.52 -6.65 -21.70
CA ASN A 9 -7.70 -6.17 -22.39
C ASN A 9 -8.66 -7.32 -22.72
N ALA A 10 -9.77 -7.40 -21.97
CA ALA A 10 -10.85 -8.36 -22.17
C ALA A 10 -11.56 -8.21 -23.53
N GLU A 11 -11.57 -7.02 -24.14
CA GLU A 11 -12.16 -6.78 -25.48
C GLU A 11 -11.22 -7.19 -26.63
N ALA A 12 -9.90 -7.16 -26.40
CA ALA A 12 -8.90 -7.56 -27.40
C ALA A 12 -8.56 -9.05 -27.35
N SER A 13 -8.82 -9.72 -26.22
CA SER A 13 -8.48 -11.11 -25.98
C SER A 13 -9.45 -11.74 -24.96
N ASN A 14 -10.19 -12.78 -25.38
CA ASN A 14 -10.96 -13.63 -24.47
C ASN A 14 -10.07 -14.52 -23.57
N GLN A 15 -8.76 -14.35 -23.61
CA GLN A 15 -7.80 -15.23 -22.96
C GLN A 15 -7.36 -14.60 -21.65
N HIS A 16 -8.03 -14.99 -20.57
CA HIS A 16 -7.59 -14.75 -19.19
C HIS A 16 -6.33 -15.58 -18.88
N GLU A 17 -5.24 -15.32 -19.61
CA GLU A 17 -4.06 -16.16 -19.63
C GLU A 17 -2.78 -15.33 -19.56
N PHE A 18 -1.90 -15.64 -18.62
CA PHE A 18 -0.56 -15.07 -18.60
C PHE A 18 0.38 -15.82 -19.55
N ASN A 19 0.90 -15.07 -20.51
CA ASN A 19 1.93 -15.45 -21.45
C ASN A 19 3.30 -15.23 -20.81
N GLY A 20 4.00 -16.32 -20.47
CA GLY A 20 5.26 -16.19 -19.71
C GLY A 20 6.05 -17.48 -19.63
N ALA A 21 6.01 -18.28 -20.70
CA ALA A 21 6.36 -19.70 -20.66
C ALA A 21 7.69 -20.01 -19.95
N ARG A 22 8.81 -19.32 -20.24
CA ARG A 22 10.10 -19.71 -19.62
C ARG A 22 10.18 -19.54 -18.10
N GLY A 23 9.73 -18.41 -17.57
CA GLY A 23 9.80 -18.14 -16.12
C GLY A 23 8.82 -19.02 -15.33
N LEU A 24 7.59 -19.13 -15.83
CA LEU A 24 6.56 -19.97 -15.20
C LEU A 24 6.86 -21.46 -15.32
N LEU A 25 7.43 -21.91 -16.45
CA LEU A 25 7.85 -23.31 -16.61
C LEU A 25 8.98 -23.70 -15.65
N ASN A 26 9.90 -22.78 -15.35
CA ASN A 26 10.94 -23.02 -14.35
C ASN A 26 10.36 -23.10 -12.93
N LEU A 27 9.33 -22.31 -12.64
CA LEU A 27 8.67 -22.28 -11.34
C LEU A 27 7.72 -23.48 -11.11
N LEU A 28 6.94 -23.84 -12.13
CA LEU A 28 5.80 -24.78 -12.02
C LEU A 28 6.09 -26.15 -12.63
N GLY A 29 7.14 -26.25 -13.45
CA GLY A 29 7.42 -27.46 -14.22
C GLY A 29 6.43 -27.64 -15.37
N ARG A 30 6.33 -28.89 -15.84
CA ARG A 30 5.55 -29.29 -17.01
C ARG A 30 4.22 -29.94 -16.67
N ASP A 31 4.03 -30.31 -15.41
CA ASP A 31 2.83 -30.99 -14.96
C ASP A 31 1.64 -30.04 -14.96
N LYS A 32 0.48 -30.54 -15.39
CA LYS A 32 -0.75 -29.75 -15.37
C LYS A 32 -1.19 -29.52 -13.93
N LEU A 33 -1.47 -28.26 -13.60
CA LEU A 33 -2.03 -27.85 -12.30
C LEU A 33 -3.41 -27.25 -12.55
N SER A 34 -4.46 -27.88 -12.03
CA SER A 34 -5.86 -27.46 -12.27
C SER A 34 -6.45 -26.82 -11.02
N ASP A 35 -7.19 -25.72 -11.21
CA ASP A 35 -7.94 -25.02 -10.15
C ASP A 35 -7.13 -24.84 -8.85
N CYS A 36 -5.88 -24.38 -8.99
CA CYS A 36 -5.04 -24.08 -7.85
C CYS A 36 -5.51 -22.78 -7.17
N PRO A 37 -5.69 -22.77 -5.85
CA PRO A 37 -6.01 -21.54 -5.11
C PRO A 37 -4.97 -20.47 -5.39
N ALA A 38 -5.43 -19.24 -5.58
CA ALA A 38 -4.58 -18.11 -5.87
C ALA A 38 -5.09 -16.84 -5.20
N ARG A 39 -4.20 -16.14 -4.50
CA ARG A 39 -4.43 -14.78 -4.02
C ARG A 39 -3.94 -13.79 -5.07
N PHE A 40 -4.83 -12.95 -5.56
CA PHE A 40 -4.50 -11.84 -6.46
C PHE A 40 -4.35 -10.56 -5.65
N LEU A 41 -3.35 -9.75 -5.99
CA LEU A 41 -3.07 -8.46 -5.38
C LEU A 41 -2.84 -7.45 -6.51
N TRP A 42 -3.48 -6.30 -6.42
CA TRP A 42 -3.15 -5.12 -7.22
C TRP A 42 -2.61 -4.02 -6.31
N LEU A 43 -1.51 -3.40 -6.71
CA LEU A 43 -0.86 -2.29 -6.01
C LEU A 43 -0.73 -1.09 -6.94
N GLY A 44 -1.47 -0.03 -6.62
CA GLY A 44 -1.54 1.21 -7.37
C GLY A 44 -0.55 2.28 -6.90
N GLU A 45 -0.78 3.52 -7.31
CA GLU A 45 -0.07 4.67 -6.76
C GLU A 45 -0.61 5.05 -5.35
N GLU A 46 0.12 5.89 -4.61
CA GLU A 46 -0.31 6.46 -3.32
C GLU A 46 -0.74 5.45 -2.22
N ASN A 47 -0.16 4.25 -2.20
CA ASN A 47 -0.50 3.17 -1.26
C ASN A 47 -1.95 2.64 -1.41
N GLU A 48 -2.48 2.65 -2.63
CA GLU A 48 -3.71 1.92 -2.95
C GLU A 48 -3.42 0.46 -3.24
N GLY A 49 -4.24 -0.44 -2.69
CA GLY A 49 -4.11 -1.86 -2.95
C GLY A 49 -5.43 -2.60 -2.73
N ILE A 50 -5.68 -3.60 -3.57
CA ILE A 50 -6.81 -4.52 -3.42
C ILE A 50 -6.31 -5.97 -3.53
N SER A 51 -7.06 -6.88 -2.92
CA SER A 51 -6.79 -8.31 -2.99
C SER A 51 -8.07 -9.10 -3.27
N GLU A 52 -7.93 -10.26 -3.91
CA GLU A 52 -9.05 -11.15 -4.24
C GLU A 52 -8.59 -12.62 -4.22
N ASP A 53 -9.41 -13.50 -3.66
CA ASP A 53 -9.23 -14.96 -3.76
C ASP A 53 -9.82 -15.48 -5.07
N SER A 54 -9.01 -16.25 -5.81
CA SER A 54 -9.45 -16.87 -7.05
C SER A 54 -8.71 -18.18 -7.30
N PHE A 55 -8.74 -18.64 -8.55
CA PHE A 55 -8.09 -19.88 -8.97
C PHE A 55 -7.32 -19.68 -10.27
N VAL A 56 -6.22 -20.42 -10.38
CA VAL A 56 -5.40 -20.47 -11.60
C VAL A 56 -5.23 -21.90 -12.10
N THR A 57 -5.05 -22.05 -13.41
CA THR A 57 -4.78 -23.35 -14.05
C THR A 57 -3.55 -23.23 -14.93
N TRP A 58 -2.53 -24.04 -14.64
CA TRP A 58 -1.32 -24.17 -15.46
C TRP A 58 -1.46 -25.37 -16.40
N TYR A 59 -1.35 -25.13 -17.70
CA TYR A 59 -1.55 -26.18 -18.70
C TYR A 59 -0.78 -25.90 -20.00
N ASP A 60 -0.56 -26.95 -20.79
CA ASP A 60 -0.09 -26.82 -22.17
C ASP A 60 -1.29 -26.61 -23.11
N SER A 61 -1.44 -25.40 -23.65
CA SER A 61 -2.51 -25.07 -24.60
C SER A 61 -2.38 -25.81 -25.94
N ARG A 62 -1.25 -26.47 -26.17
CA ARG A 62 -0.93 -27.27 -27.36
C ARG A 62 -0.69 -28.75 -27.02
N GLU A 63 -1.21 -29.26 -25.90
CA GLU A 63 -1.00 -30.65 -25.45
C GLU A 63 -1.26 -31.71 -26.54
N ASN A 64 -2.23 -31.48 -27.43
CA ASN A 64 -2.58 -32.39 -28.54
C ASN A 64 -1.77 -32.14 -29.83
N HIS A 65 -0.85 -31.16 -29.85
CA HIS A 65 -0.05 -30.84 -31.02
C HIS A 65 1.23 -31.71 -31.05
N PRO A 66 1.57 -32.34 -32.19
CA PRO A 66 2.61 -33.38 -32.24
C PRO A 66 4.04 -32.92 -31.87
N THR A 67 4.34 -31.62 -31.99
CA THR A 67 5.70 -31.09 -31.80
C THR A 67 5.80 -29.74 -31.09
N ARG A 68 4.66 -29.09 -30.80
CA ARG A 68 4.65 -27.72 -30.24
C ARG A 68 4.00 -27.77 -28.88
N THR A 69 4.65 -27.13 -27.92
CA THR A 69 4.15 -26.95 -26.56
C THR A 69 4.03 -25.45 -26.29
N GLU A 70 2.95 -25.03 -25.66
CA GLU A 70 2.69 -23.62 -25.36
C GLU A 70 1.99 -23.55 -23.99
N TYR A 71 2.81 -23.43 -22.96
CA TYR A 71 2.34 -23.39 -21.58
C TYR A 71 1.78 -22.02 -21.22
N ARG A 72 0.62 -22.03 -20.57
CA ARG A 72 -0.12 -20.83 -20.17
C ARG A 72 -0.69 -20.99 -18.77
N LEU A 73 -0.70 -19.88 -18.04
CA LEU A 73 -1.33 -19.79 -16.73
C LEU A 73 -2.67 -19.07 -16.88
N TYR A 74 -3.74 -19.84 -16.90
CA TYR A 74 -5.10 -19.31 -16.95
C TYR A 74 -5.51 -18.80 -15.57
N PHE A 75 -6.21 -17.67 -15.53
CA PHE A 75 -6.85 -17.10 -14.35
C PHE A 75 -8.34 -16.85 -14.62
N ARG A 76 -9.16 -16.76 -13.58
CA ARG A 76 -10.57 -16.35 -13.73
C ARG A 76 -10.66 -14.83 -13.66
N SER A 77 -11.66 -14.23 -14.31
CA SER A 77 -11.96 -12.80 -14.16
C SER A 77 -12.05 -12.43 -12.69
N ASN A 78 -11.38 -11.35 -12.30
CA ASN A 78 -11.33 -10.87 -10.93
C ASN A 78 -11.04 -9.36 -10.91
N PRO A 79 -11.43 -8.65 -9.84
CA PRO A 79 -11.27 -7.19 -9.75
C PRO A 79 -9.81 -6.71 -9.86
N VAL A 80 -8.84 -7.50 -9.40
CA VAL A 80 -7.40 -7.18 -9.53
C VAL A 80 -7.00 -7.08 -10.99
N MET A 81 -7.45 -8.03 -11.82
CA MET A 81 -7.14 -8.03 -13.25
C MET A 81 -7.95 -7.01 -14.06
N GLU A 82 -9.06 -6.51 -13.51
CA GLU A 82 -9.81 -5.38 -14.09
C GLU A 82 -9.09 -4.03 -13.91
N LEU A 83 -8.28 -3.90 -12.85
CA LEU A 83 -7.45 -2.72 -12.60
C LEU A 83 -6.08 -2.76 -13.30
N ALA A 84 -5.65 -3.94 -13.72
CA ALA A 84 -4.37 -4.12 -14.40
C ALA A 84 -4.31 -3.27 -15.68
N GLN A 85 -3.13 -2.73 -15.97
CA GLN A 85 -2.83 -1.99 -17.19
C GLN A 85 -1.67 -2.62 -17.98
N VAL A 86 -1.58 -2.25 -19.25
CA VAL A 86 -0.43 -2.65 -20.09
C VAL A 86 0.85 -2.08 -19.47
N ASN A 87 1.91 -2.88 -19.44
CA ASN A 87 3.21 -2.61 -18.80
C ASN A 87 3.23 -2.64 -17.26
N ASP A 88 2.12 -2.93 -16.59
CA ASP A 88 2.19 -3.20 -15.16
C ASP A 88 3.14 -4.36 -14.87
N LEU A 89 3.84 -4.29 -13.74
CA LEU A 89 4.70 -5.36 -13.26
C LEU A 89 3.84 -6.50 -12.74
N LEU A 90 3.99 -7.68 -13.34
CA LEU A 90 3.42 -8.94 -12.88
C LEU A 90 4.47 -9.79 -12.17
N ILE A 91 4.21 -10.13 -10.91
CA ILE A 91 4.96 -11.11 -10.12
C ILE A 91 4.04 -12.31 -9.87
N VAL A 92 4.54 -13.51 -10.18
CA VAL A 92 3.84 -14.76 -9.87
C VAL A 92 4.73 -15.57 -8.94
N ALA A 93 4.21 -15.87 -7.75
CA ALA A 93 4.88 -16.70 -6.77
C ALA A 93 4.03 -17.94 -6.46
N LYS A 94 4.71 -19.05 -6.13
CA LYS A 94 4.08 -20.26 -5.62
C LYS A 94 4.49 -20.45 -4.16
N ARG A 95 3.53 -20.48 -3.27
CA ARG A 95 3.73 -20.66 -1.83
C ARG A 95 4.03 -22.13 -1.50
N PRO A 96 4.70 -22.43 -0.36
CA PRO A 96 4.96 -23.81 0.07
C PRO A 96 3.69 -24.66 0.28
N ASN A 97 2.56 -24.02 0.59
CA ASN A 97 1.24 -24.66 0.69
C ASN A 97 0.58 -24.94 -0.68
N ASN A 98 1.29 -24.75 -1.80
CA ASN A 98 0.84 -24.86 -3.19
C ASN A 98 -0.17 -23.82 -3.67
N GLU A 99 -0.46 -22.80 -2.87
CA GLU A 99 -1.25 -21.65 -3.30
C GLU A 99 -0.40 -20.68 -4.14
N PHE A 100 -1.04 -20.01 -5.08
CA PHE A 100 -0.41 -19.00 -5.92
C PHE A 100 -0.60 -17.61 -5.34
N MET A 101 0.39 -16.75 -5.52
CA MET A 101 0.26 -15.33 -5.27
C MET A 101 0.58 -14.58 -6.55
N ILE A 102 -0.37 -13.77 -7.01
CA ILE A 102 -0.27 -13.01 -8.25
C ILE A 102 -0.36 -11.53 -7.91
N ILE A 103 0.77 -10.84 -8.01
CA ILE A 103 0.90 -9.42 -7.67
C ILE A 103 1.02 -8.63 -8.98
N VAL A 104 0.14 -7.66 -9.16
CA VAL A 104 0.14 -6.68 -10.25
C VAL A 104 0.46 -5.31 -9.65
N VAL A 105 1.40 -4.59 -10.25
CA VAL A 105 1.85 -3.28 -9.74
C VAL A 105 1.87 -2.28 -10.88
N SER A 106 1.28 -1.11 -10.65
CA SER A 106 1.20 -0.05 -11.66
C SER A 106 2.57 0.35 -12.19
N GLU A 107 2.70 0.43 -13.52
CA GLU A 107 3.93 0.86 -14.20
C GLU A 107 4.42 2.22 -13.68
N GLY A 108 5.72 2.31 -13.36
CA GLY A 108 6.37 3.55 -12.98
C GLY A 108 6.05 4.03 -11.56
N SER A 109 5.18 3.32 -10.83
CA SER A 109 4.89 3.63 -9.43
C SER A 109 6.14 3.45 -8.56
N THR A 110 6.18 4.16 -7.44
CA THR A 110 7.26 4.00 -6.46
C THR A 110 7.28 2.58 -5.88
N ILE A 111 6.11 1.98 -5.64
CA ILE A 111 5.97 0.58 -5.20
C ILE A 111 6.61 -0.39 -6.19
N GLU A 112 6.50 -0.11 -7.49
CA GLU A 112 7.10 -0.95 -8.53
C GLU A 112 8.63 -0.99 -8.41
N ASN A 113 9.28 0.18 -8.36
CA ASN A 113 10.73 0.30 -8.20
C ASN A 113 11.22 -0.39 -6.92
N GLN A 114 10.42 -0.30 -5.87
CA GLN A 114 10.71 -0.88 -4.56
C GLN A 114 10.63 -2.40 -4.56
N LEU A 115 9.60 -2.98 -5.16
CA LEU A 115 9.48 -4.43 -5.29
C LEU A 115 10.57 -5.00 -6.21
N LEU A 116 10.95 -4.26 -7.27
CA LEU A 116 12.09 -4.63 -8.10
C LEU A 116 13.40 -4.65 -7.29
N TRP A 117 13.62 -3.68 -6.41
CA TRP A 117 14.78 -3.66 -5.52
C TRP A 117 14.73 -4.80 -4.49
N LEU A 118 13.60 -4.97 -3.80
CA LEU A 118 13.39 -5.96 -2.74
C LEU A 118 13.60 -7.39 -3.24
N PHE A 119 13.01 -7.72 -4.38
CA PHE A 119 13.16 -9.04 -4.98
C PHE A 119 14.42 -9.15 -5.85
N ASN A 120 15.26 -8.12 -5.87
CA ASN A 120 16.48 -8.03 -6.66
C ASN A 120 16.25 -8.38 -8.15
N LEU A 121 15.15 -7.87 -8.71
CA LEU A 121 14.69 -8.11 -10.08
C LEU A 121 15.32 -7.14 -11.10
N HIS A 122 16.36 -6.40 -10.71
CA HIS A 122 17.13 -5.55 -11.60
C HIS A 122 17.95 -6.38 -12.60
N GLY A 123 17.33 -6.74 -13.72
CA GLY A 123 17.98 -6.93 -15.03
C GLY A 123 18.98 -8.10 -15.20
N ASN A 124 19.46 -8.77 -14.15
CA ASN A 124 20.32 -9.95 -14.27
C ASN A 124 19.87 -11.02 -13.27
N ILE A 125 19.21 -12.06 -13.79
CA ILE A 125 18.53 -13.13 -13.06
C ILE A 125 19.54 -14.17 -12.51
N GLU A 126 20.67 -13.72 -11.99
CA GLU A 126 21.64 -14.56 -11.28
C GLU A 126 22.18 -13.80 -10.06
N ALA A 127 21.35 -13.64 -9.04
CA ALA A 127 21.84 -13.18 -7.74
C ALA A 127 21.08 -13.88 -6.61
N LYS A 128 21.86 -14.59 -5.80
CA LYS A 128 21.48 -15.32 -4.59
C LYS A 128 20.66 -14.42 -3.66
N PHE A 129 19.69 -15.02 -2.97
CA PHE A 129 19.01 -14.45 -1.80
C PHE A 129 20.04 -13.74 -0.90
N GLN A 130 20.01 -12.41 -0.88
CA GLN A 130 20.67 -11.60 0.13
C GLN A 130 19.57 -10.99 0.99
N TYR A 131 19.58 -11.36 2.26
CA TYR A 131 18.78 -10.77 3.30
C TYR A 131 19.14 -9.28 3.38
N HIS A 132 18.28 -8.41 2.85
CA HIS A 132 18.41 -6.97 3.03
C HIS A 132 17.71 -6.63 4.33
N GLN A 133 18.51 -6.36 5.36
CA GLN A 133 18.01 -5.76 6.59
C GLN A 133 17.55 -4.34 6.23
N ILE A 134 16.25 -4.09 6.36
CA ILE A 134 15.65 -2.79 6.02
C ILE A 134 16.14 -1.79 7.08
N GLU A 135 17.02 -0.86 6.69
CA GLU A 135 17.45 0.24 7.57
C GLU A 135 16.36 1.34 7.62
N GLU A 136 16.17 1.90 8.82
CA GLU A 136 14.93 2.54 9.30
C GLU A 136 14.59 3.92 8.70
N GLU A 137 15.47 4.56 7.92
CA GLU A 137 15.32 5.99 7.60
C GLU A 137 14.84 6.33 6.17
N GLU A 138 14.85 5.41 5.19
CA GLU A 138 14.55 5.77 3.77
C GLU A 138 13.20 5.25 3.20
N ASN A 139 12.44 4.39 3.90
CA ASN A 139 11.58 3.44 3.17
C ASN A 139 10.13 3.27 3.63
N ILE A 140 9.43 4.38 3.89
CA ILE A 140 7.99 4.40 4.26
C ILE A 140 7.10 3.64 3.24
N GLN A 141 7.43 3.75 1.96
CA GLN A 141 6.65 3.15 0.87
C GLN A 141 7.03 1.67 0.63
N VAL A 142 8.30 1.29 0.81
CA VAL A 142 8.72 -0.14 0.84
C VAL A 142 8.01 -0.85 1.98
N ASP A 143 7.92 -0.20 3.13
CA ASP A 143 7.26 -0.71 4.32
C ASP A 143 5.77 -1.01 4.09
N PHE A 144 5.03 -0.15 3.37
CA PHE A 144 3.64 -0.45 3.00
C PHE A 144 3.51 -1.66 2.08
N ALA A 145 4.25 -1.71 0.96
CA ALA A 145 4.12 -2.79 -0.02
C ALA A 145 4.55 -4.13 0.58
N VAL A 146 5.61 -4.15 1.38
CA VAL A 146 6.09 -5.32 2.10
C VAL A 146 5.06 -5.76 3.15
N ARG A 147 4.54 -4.85 3.97
CA ARG A 147 3.51 -5.16 4.97
C ARG A 147 2.25 -5.72 4.32
N PHE A 148 1.74 -5.07 3.27
CA PHE A 148 0.54 -5.53 2.56
C PHE A 148 0.73 -6.94 2.02
N ILE A 149 1.88 -7.23 1.38
CA ILE A 149 2.19 -8.59 0.91
C ILE A 149 2.31 -9.58 2.08
N LEU A 150 2.94 -9.20 3.19
CA LEU A 150 3.13 -10.09 4.35
C LEU A 150 1.82 -10.36 5.11
N GLU A 151 0.96 -9.35 5.29
CA GLU A 151 -0.39 -9.48 5.84
C GLU A 151 -1.22 -10.46 4.99
N GLU A 152 -1.17 -10.31 3.67
CA GLU A 152 -1.84 -11.21 2.72
C GLU A 152 -1.24 -12.63 2.71
N LEU A 153 0.02 -12.77 3.09
CA LEU A 153 0.65 -14.07 3.34
C LEU A 153 0.22 -14.69 4.69
N GLY A 154 -0.57 -13.99 5.49
CA GLY A 154 -0.95 -14.40 6.85
C GLY A 154 0.22 -14.36 7.82
N ILE A 155 1.27 -13.59 7.48
CA ILE A 155 2.41 -13.35 8.35
C ILE A 155 2.08 -12.08 9.12
N GLU A 156 1.80 -12.23 10.41
CA GLU A 156 1.70 -11.10 11.32
C GLU A 156 3.07 -10.41 11.35
N VAL A 157 3.14 -9.24 10.73
CA VAL A 157 4.31 -8.38 10.84
C VAL A 157 4.13 -7.58 12.11
N GLU A 158 4.94 -7.86 13.13
CA GLU A 158 5.10 -6.91 14.24
C GLU A 158 5.62 -5.61 13.65
N GLU A 159 4.79 -4.58 13.64
CA GLU A 159 5.25 -3.26 13.25
C GLU A 159 6.34 -2.83 14.24
N PRO A 160 7.56 -2.44 13.78
CA PRO A 160 8.59 -1.92 14.67
C PRO A 160 8.15 -0.65 15.43
N GLU A 161 7.02 -0.05 15.02
CA GLU A 161 6.38 1.10 15.66
C GLU A 161 5.11 0.74 16.45
N SER A 162 4.76 -0.54 16.61
CA SER A 162 3.56 -1.00 17.33
C SER A 162 3.48 -0.42 18.75
N GLU A 163 4.57 -0.45 19.51
CA GLU A 163 4.64 0.21 20.84
C GLU A 163 4.37 1.72 20.77
N ARG A 164 4.82 2.43 19.72
CA ARG A 164 4.60 3.88 19.57
C ARG A 164 3.17 4.20 19.14
N LEU A 165 2.54 3.31 18.38
CA LEU A 165 1.13 3.39 18.02
C LEU A 165 0.22 3.06 19.19
N ASP A 166 0.56 2.06 19.99
CA ASP A 166 -0.20 1.69 21.19
C ASP A 166 -0.23 2.87 22.16
N ASN A 167 0.92 3.55 22.34
CA ASN A 167 0.99 4.82 23.06
C ASN A 167 0.10 5.93 22.45
N LEU A 168 -0.04 5.97 21.13
CA LEU A 168 -0.90 6.93 20.43
C LEU A 168 -2.39 6.61 20.65
N LEU A 169 -2.79 5.34 20.52
CA LEU A 169 -4.17 4.87 20.69
C LEU A 169 -4.63 4.98 22.14
N GLU A 170 -3.78 4.61 23.11
CA GLU A 170 -4.05 4.78 24.53
C GLU A 170 -4.19 6.26 24.90
N LYS A 171 -3.26 7.11 24.44
CA LYS A 171 -3.27 8.54 24.77
C LYS A 171 -4.50 9.27 24.25
N PHE A 172 -5.06 8.83 23.13
CA PHE A 172 -6.19 9.49 22.49
C PHE A 172 -7.50 8.69 22.58
N ASN A 173 -7.53 7.59 23.35
CA ASN A 173 -8.71 6.73 23.56
C ASN A 173 -9.39 6.33 22.23
N GLY A 174 -8.60 5.97 21.21
CA GLY A 174 -9.15 5.57 19.90
C GLY A 174 -9.88 6.68 19.13
N ALA A 175 -9.74 7.95 19.52
CA ALA A 175 -10.37 9.08 18.83
C ALA A 175 -9.33 10.04 18.25
N PHE A 176 -9.63 10.62 17.09
CA PHE A 176 -8.73 11.60 16.50
C PHE A 176 -8.65 12.88 17.34
N PRO A 177 -7.45 13.27 17.83
CA PRO A 177 -7.28 14.54 18.53
C PRO A 177 -7.32 15.72 17.54
N LYS A 178 -7.36 16.93 18.10
CA LYS A 178 -7.20 18.16 17.30
C LYS A 178 -5.82 18.18 16.64
N THR A 179 -5.73 18.74 15.42
CA THR A 179 -4.49 18.78 14.63
C THR A 179 -3.31 19.32 15.43
N VAL A 180 -3.48 20.42 16.16
CA VAL A 180 -2.41 20.98 17.02
C VAL A 180 -1.82 19.96 18.02
N ILE A 181 -2.67 19.19 18.68
CA ILE A 181 -2.25 18.20 19.67
C ILE A 181 -1.54 17.04 18.97
N PHE A 182 -2.01 16.68 17.77
CA PHE A 182 -1.41 15.62 16.99
C PHE A 182 -0.05 16.01 16.42
N SER A 183 0.10 17.22 15.88
CA SER A 183 1.36 17.76 15.41
C SER A 183 2.38 17.88 16.55
N ASP A 184 1.93 18.32 17.74
CA ASP A 184 2.78 18.32 18.94
C ASP A 184 3.22 16.91 19.32
N PHE A 185 2.33 15.92 19.24
CA PHE A 185 2.65 14.52 19.52
C PHE A 185 3.67 13.96 18.51
N ALA A 186 3.47 14.21 17.21
CA ALA A 186 4.38 13.78 16.16
C ALA A 186 5.80 14.31 16.40
N ARG A 187 5.94 15.61 16.70
CA ARG A 187 7.26 16.21 16.97
C ARG A 187 7.96 15.65 18.21
N ASN A 188 7.21 15.21 19.21
CA ASN A 188 7.76 14.64 20.44
C ASN A 188 8.10 13.14 20.33
N THR A 189 7.66 12.47 19.27
CA THR A 189 7.86 11.02 19.08
C THR A 189 8.94 10.70 18.06
N ILE A 190 9.28 11.65 17.19
CA ILE A 190 10.45 11.55 16.30
C ILE A 190 11.71 12.02 17.04
N SER A 191 12.75 11.20 17.02
CA SER A 191 14.06 11.50 17.62
C SER A 191 15.03 12.11 16.62
N GLY A 192 16.05 12.82 17.11
CA GLY A 192 17.18 13.28 16.28
C GLY A 192 16.92 14.54 15.44
N ILE A 193 15.73 15.14 15.54
CA ILE A 193 15.40 16.36 14.81
C ILE A 193 15.67 17.59 15.67
N VAL A 194 16.60 18.45 15.22
CA VAL A 194 16.90 19.74 15.82
C VAL A 194 16.60 20.84 14.79
N PRO A 195 15.47 21.57 14.93
CA PRO A 195 15.05 22.57 13.95
C PRO A 195 16.03 23.71 13.75
N GLN A 196 16.90 23.99 14.73
CA GLN A 196 17.91 25.04 14.63
C GLN A 196 19.10 24.65 13.75
N ASP A 197 19.35 23.35 13.57
CA ASP A 197 20.48 22.86 12.75
C ASP A 197 20.09 22.87 11.26
N ASP A 198 18.91 22.35 10.95
CA ASP A 198 18.32 22.35 9.60
C ASP A 198 16.79 22.50 9.68
N PRO A 199 16.26 23.74 9.58
CA PRO A 199 14.82 24.01 9.67
C PRO A 199 14.01 23.36 8.56
N ASP A 200 14.56 23.29 7.34
CA ASP A 200 13.91 22.74 6.16
C ASP A 200 13.76 21.22 6.32
N GLN A 201 14.85 20.54 6.69
CA GLN A 201 14.81 19.10 6.95
C GLN A 201 13.90 18.77 8.14
N ALA A 202 13.96 19.56 9.22
CA ALA A 202 13.09 19.35 10.37
C ALA A 202 11.59 19.46 10.00
N LEU A 203 11.23 20.44 9.17
CA LEU A 203 9.86 20.60 8.70
C LEU A 203 9.39 19.40 7.86
N LEU A 204 10.22 18.95 6.91
CA LEU A 204 9.93 17.78 6.07
C LEU A 204 9.77 16.52 6.92
N SER A 205 10.75 16.23 7.78
CA SER A 205 10.73 15.06 8.66
C SER A 205 9.51 15.05 9.59
N TRP A 206 9.10 16.22 10.11
CA TRP A 206 7.91 16.31 10.94
C TRP A 206 6.60 16.08 10.20
N ILE A 207 6.46 16.61 8.97
CA ILE A 207 5.26 16.41 8.14
C ILE A 207 5.14 14.94 7.74
N GLU A 208 6.23 14.35 7.27
CA GLU A 208 6.27 12.93 6.88
C GLU A 208 5.94 12.03 8.07
N TRP A 209 6.50 12.33 9.24
CA TRP A 209 6.23 11.58 10.46
C TRP A 209 4.78 11.72 10.94
N GLU A 210 4.22 12.94 10.93
CA GLU A 210 2.81 13.14 11.27
C GLU A 210 1.89 12.35 10.33
N GLU A 211 2.18 12.36 9.03
CA GLU A 211 1.38 11.62 8.04
C GLU A 211 1.40 10.10 8.31
N LYS A 212 2.57 9.52 8.64
CA LYS A 212 2.66 8.11 9.05
C LYS A 212 1.74 7.79 10.23
N LEU A 213 1.86 8.57 11.31
CA LEU A 213 1.06 8.39 12.52
C LEU A 213 -0.43 8.57 12.22
N PHE A 214 -0.79 9.55 11.38
CA PHE A 214 -2.16 9.83 11.01
C PHE A 214 -2.78 8.67 10.24
N ARG A 215 -2.10 8.15 9.21
CA ARG A 215 -2.57 7.02 8.41
C ARG A 215 -2.77 5.77 9.25
N ARG A 216 -1.86 5.52 10.18
CA ARG A 216 -1.95 4.34 11.05
C ARG A 216 -3.14 4.43 12.01
N MET A 217 -3.34 5.59 12.63
CA MET A 217 -4.52 5.86 13.47
C MET A 217 -5.81 5.82 12.64
N GLU A 218 -5.79 6.35 11.40
CA GLU A 218 -6.93 6.33 10.49
C GLU A 218 -7.36 4.90 10.17
N ARG A 219 -6.41 4.04 9.80
CA ARG A 219 -6.66 2.63 9.54
C ARG A 219 -7.34 1.97 10.73
N HIS A 220 -6.79 2.15 11.94
CA HIS A 220 -7.36 1.55 13.15
C HIS A 220 -8.82 1.98 13.39
N ILE A 221 -9.08 3.29 13.40
CA ILE A 221 -10.42 3.86 13.68
C ILE A 221 -11.42 3.47 12.58
N VAL A 222 -10.99 3.49 11.32
CA VAL A 222 -11.85 3.13 10.19
C VAL A 222 -12.18 1.64 10.20
N SER A 223 -11.17 0.78 10.40
CA SER A 223 -11.38 -0.67 10.52
C SER A 223 -12.31 -1.02 11.68
N GLU A 224 -12.13 -0.41 12.86
CA GLU A 224 -13.02 -0.63 14.00
C GLU A 224 -14.47 -0.22 13.68
N ARG A 225 -14.67 0.95 13.06
CA ARG A 225 -16.02 1.40 12.68
C ARG A 225 -16.66 0.50 11.63
N LEU A 226 -15.90 0.05 10.64
CA LEU A 226 -16.37 -0.87 9.61
C LEU A 226 -16.77 -2.23 10.20
N ASN A 227 -15.97 -2.77 11.13
CA ASN A 227 -16.27 -4.02 11.84
C ASN A 227 -17.53 -3.92 12.69
N ASN A 228 -17.77 -2.76 13.31
CA ASN A 228 -19.01 -2.48 14.04
C ASN A 228 -20.24 -2.37 13.11
N GLY A 229 -20.03 -2.27 11.80
CA GLY A 229 -21.07 -2.29 10.78
C GLY A 229 -21.90 -1.00 10.70
N PHE A 230 -22.65 -0.88 9.60
CA PHE A 230 -23.63 0.16 9.37
C PHE A 230 -25.01 -0.49 9.29
N ILE A 231 -25.58 -0.79 10.45
CA ILE A 231 -26.83 -1.55 10.58
C ILE A 231 -27.77 -0.81 11.52
N GLU A 232 -29.01 -0.61 11.08
CA GLU A 232 -30.15 -0.12 11.84
C GLU A 232 -31.19 -1.23 12.03
N PRO A 233 -32.16 -1.09 12.97
CA PRO A 233 -33.19 -2.10 13.20
C PRO A 233 -34.01 -2.48 11.96
N GLU A 234 -34.10 -1.58 10.97
CA GLU A 234 -34.88 -1.76 9.73
C GLU A 234 -34.02 -2.12 8.50
N GLY A 235 -32.69 -2.22 8.63
CA GLY A 235 -31.81 -2.55 7.49
C GLY A 235 -30.42 -1.92 7.58
N ALA A 236 -29.77 -1.72 6.43
CA ALA A 236 -28.45 -1.08 6.38
C ALA A 236 -28.54 0.44 6.64
N ASP A 237 -27.65 0.95 7.49
CA ASP A 237 -27.50 2.38 7.80
C ASP A 237 -26.69 3.09 6.70
N VAL A 238 -27.34 3.32 5.56
CA VAL A 238 -26.69 3.96 4.40
C VAL A 238 -26.29 5.41 4.73
N GLU A 239 -27.13 6.15 5.45
CA GLU A 239 -26.82 7.54 5.81
C GLU A 239 -25.63 7.66 6.76
N GLY A 240 -25.54 6.78 7.75
CA GLY A 240 -24.42 6.73 8.69
C GLY A 240 -23.12 6.36 7.99
N PHE A 241 -23.16 5.45 7.01
CA PHE A 241 -22.01 5.16 6.16
C PHE A 241 -21.54 6.40 5.39
N ILE A 242 -22.45 7.11 4.73
CA ILE A 242 -22.12 8.31 3.95
C ILE A 242 -21.58 9.42 4.86
N LYS A 243 -22.20 9.68 6.02
CA LYS A 243 -21.73 10.67 7.01
C LYS A 243 -20.34 10.31 7.52
N PHE A 244 -20.10 9.04 7.82
CA PHE A 244 -18.80 8.56 8.27
C PHE A 244 -17.73 8.73 7.18
N SER A 245 -17.99 8.27 5.96
CA SER A 245 -17.08 8.40 4.82
C SER A 245 -16.70 9.86 4.56
N LEU A 246 -17.70 10.76 4.56
CA LEU A 246 -17.48 12.19 4.38
C LEU A 246 -16.64 12.78 5.53
N SER A 247 -16.84 12.32 6.76
CA SER A 247 -16.05 12.76 7.92
C SER A 247 -14.57 12.38 7.79
N VAL A 248 -14.27 11.18 7.28
CA VAL A 248 -12.90 10.70 7.03
C VAL A 248 -12.24 11.56 5.95
N GLN A 249 -12.91 11.76 4.82
CA GLN A 249 -12.39 12.58 3.72
C GLN A 249 -12.16 14.04 4.12
N ASN A 250 -13.11 14.65 4.85
CA ASN A 250 -12.97 16.03 5.32
C ASN A 250 -11.83 16.17 6.33
N ARG A 251 -11.58 15.14 7.16
CA ARG A 251 -10.44 15.13 8.08
C ARG A 251 -9.12 15.19 7.31
N ARG A 252 -8.96 14.39 6.25
CA ARG A 252 -7.75 14.45 5.38
C ARG A 252 -7.52 15.86 4.82
N LYS A 253 -8.58 16.46 4.23
CA LYS A 253 -8.51 17.80 3.62
C LYS A 253 -8.18 18.90 4.63
N SER A 254 -8.79 18.86 5.81
CA SER A 254 -8.58 19.88 6.85
C SER A 254 -7.20 19.77 7.49
N ARG A 255 -6.70 18.54 7.66
CA ARG A 255 -5.53 18.27 8.49
C ARG A 255 -4.22 18.68 7.82
N ILE A 256 -4.06 18.41 6.52
CA ILE A 256 -2.82 18.74 5.78
C ILE A 256 -2.48 20.23 5.90
N GLY A 257 -3.47 21.12 5.71
CA GLY A 257 -3.24 22.57 5.81
C GLY A 257 -2.86 23.01 7.22
N HIS A 258 -3.58 22.54 8.23
CA HIS A 258 -3.31 22.93 9.62
C HIS A 258 -2.02 22.30 10.18
N ALA A 259 -1.67 21.07 9.78
CA ALA A 259 -0.44 20.40 10.21
C ALA A 259 0.79 21.20 9.74
N LEU A 260 0.81 21.61 8.47
CA LEU A 260 1.87 22.46 7.95
C LEU A 260 1.99 23.78 8.73
N GLU A 261 0.87 24.47 8.96
CA GLU A 261 0.87 25.70 9.78
C GLU A 261 1.47 25.47 11.17
N HIS A 262 1.11 24.37 11.83
CA HIS A 262 1.59 24.04 13.18
C HIS A 262 3.09 23.69 13.20
N HIS A 263 3.60 22.98 12.19
CA HIS A 263 5.02 22.67 12.10
C HIS A 263 5.86 23.89 11.76
N VAL A 264 5.42 24.74 10.83
CA VAL A 264 6.09 26.02 10.52
C VAL A 264 6.12 26.91 11.76
N GLU A 265 4.99 26.99 12.49
CA GLU A 265 4.93 27.73 13.76
C GLU A 265 5.94 27.20 14.78
N ALA A 266 6.11 25.87 14.88
CA ALA A 266 7.07 25.26 15.78
C ALA A 266 8.52 25.56 15.37
N VAL A 267 8.83 25.54 14.07
CA VAL A 267 10.16 25.95 13.54
C VAL A 267 10.44 27.41 13.88
N PHE A 268 9.49 28.33 13.65
CA PHE A 268 9.67 29.74 13.97
C PHE A 268 9.95 29.96 15.46
N LYS A 269 9.21 29.29 16.34
CA LYS A 269 9.47 29.32 17.79
C LYS A 269 10.86 28.79 18.13
N ALA A 270 11.24 27.64 17.56
CA ALA A 270 12.54 27.02 17.81
C ALA A 270 13.71 27.91 17.35
N CYS A 271 13.55 28.62 16.24
CA CYS A 271 14.54 29.52 15.65
C CYS A 271 14.42 30.98 16.13
N ASN A 272 13.58 31.27 17.13
CA ASN A 272 13.33 32.61 17.66
C ASN A 272 12.91 33.66 16.61
N VAL A 273 12.16 33.25 15.59
CA VAL A 273 11.57 34.14 14.59
C VAL A 273 10.31 34.77 15.16
N GLN A 274 10.19 36.10 15.07
CA GLN A 274 8.96 36.80 15.45
C GLN A 274 7.91 36.68 14.35
N TYR A 275 6.69 36.28 14.72
CA TYR A 275 5.57 36.11 13.79
C TYR A 275 4.24 36.34 14.52
N ASP A 276 3.19 36.63 13.75
CA ASP A 276 1.80 36.64 14.22
C ASP A 276 0.98 35.65 13.39
N ARG A 277 0.21 34.80 14.08
CA ARG A 277 -0.67 33.82 13.43
C ARG A 277 -2.08 34.41 13.25
N GLN A 278 -2.67 34.20 12.07
CA GLN A 278 -4.03 34.68 11.75
C GLN A 278 -4.21 36.19 11.99
N ALA A 279 -3.14 36.98 11.79
CA ALA A 279 -3.21 38.43 11.89
C ALA A 279 -4.29 38.99 10.95
N VAL A 280 -5.17 39.81 11.50
CA VAL A 280 -6.22 40.47 10.72
C VAL A 280 -5.57 41.61 9.96
N THR A 281 -5.48 41.44 8.64
CA THR A 281 -5.13 42.50 7.70
C THR A 281 -6.41 43.10 7.12
N GLU A 282 -6.30 43.91 6.06
CA GLU A 282 -7.45 44.62 5.48
C GLU A 282 -8.55 43.69 4.94
N ASN A 283 -9.81 44.14 4.99
CA ASN A 283 -11.01 43.51 4.41
C ASN A 283 -11.50 42.17 5.01
N LYS A 284 -11.36 41.96 6.32
CA LYS A 284 -12.11 40.90 7.04
C LYS A 284 -12.94 41.50 8.18
N THR A 285 -14.21 41.83 7.89
CA THR A 285 -15.30 41.92 8.88
C THR A 285 -16.00 40.58 9.02
#